data_AF-A0A6N7WAI9-F1
#
_entry.id   AF-A0A6N7WAI9-F1
#
_cell.length_a   1.000
_cell.length_b   1.000
_cell.length_c   1.000
_cell.angle_alpha   90.00
_cell.angle_beta   90.00
_cell.angle_gamma   90.00
#
_symmetry.space_group_name_H-M   'P 1'
#
loop_
_entity.id
_entity.type
_entity.pdbx_description
1 polymer ?
#
loop_
_entity_poly.entity_id
_entity_poly.type
_entity_poly.pdbx_seq_one_letter_code
_entity_poly.pdbx_strand_id
1 'polypeptide(L)'
;MAEKTEIRELLLEKAKISFYEKGYQKTSFEYLANECGVTKPTISYYFKNKVNLANEVYSRYISTIRKLISERIMITYGTQDFLTVSAVQIRMLLEMYHQDKNAYRFYHELINCGFTSFSVEPSLNYNRLIHQQYHLDIDENIDEVQLLTYAIRGAATSLVVAFFDGNLNCTYEQFMKYRLTIVFKIMNLPETKIEQILEDADKIIQDLNFKIKPYFQIV
;
A
#
# COMPACT_ATOMS: atom_id res chain seq x y z
N MET A 1 8.23 -31.04 -2.98
CA MET A 1 7.40 -29.82 -2.87
C MET A 1 8.10 -28.71 -2.08
N ALA A 2 8.87 -29.01 -1.02
CA ALA A 2 9.65 -28.02 -0.25
C ALA A 2 10.63 -27.18 -1.11
N GLU A 3 11.44 -27.83 -1.96
CA GLU A 3 12.43 -27.15 -2.82
C GLU A 3 11.81 -26.11 -3.78
N LYS A 4 10.60 -26.39 -4.31
CA LYS A 4 9.90 -25.44 -5.20
C LYS A 4 9.42 -24.19 -4.46
N THR A 5 9.02 -24.33 -3.20
CA THR A 5 8.59 -23.21 -2.35
C THR A 5 9.80 -22.37 -1.95
N GLU A 6 10.92 -23.01 -1.59
CA GLU A 6 12.17 -22.33 -1.22
C GLU A 6 12.74 -21.46 -2.35
N ILE A 7 12.76 -21.97 -3.59
CA ILE A 7 13.21 -21.19 -4.76
C ILE A 7 12.31 -19.97 -5.01
N ARG A 8 11.00 -20.13 -4.87
CA ARG A 8 10.03 -19.03 -5.05
C ARG A 8 10.24 -17.92 -4.03
N GLU A 9 10.44 -18.29 -2.76
CA GLU A 9 10.71 -17.35 -1.68
C GLU A 9 12.06 -16.66 -1.86
N LEU A 10 13.11 -17.40 -2.26
CA LEU A 10 14.40 -16.82 -2.59
C LEU A 10 14.29 -15.79 -3.73
N LEU A 11 13.54 -16.10 -4.78
CA LEU A 11 13.28 -15.19 -5.89
C LEU A 11 12.55 -13.92 -5.43
N LEU A 12 11.57 -14.03 -4.52
CA LEU A 12 10.86 -12.88 -3.97
C LEU A 12 11.76 -11.98 -3.13
N GLU A 13 12.59 -12.56 -2.25
CA GLU A 13 13.51 -11.79 -1.42
C GLU A 13 14.58 -11.08 -2.28
N LYS A 14 15.14 -11.77 -3.28
CA LYS A 14 16.10 -11.15 -4.22
C LYS A 14 15.45 -10.09 -5.10
N ALA A 15 14.21 -10.32 -5.54
CA ALA A 15 13.44 -9.32 -6.28
C ALA A 15 13.14 -8.09 -5.42
N LYS A 16 12.74 -8.27 -4.16
CA LYS A 16 12.52 -7.18 -3.20
C LYS A 16 13.77 -6.31 -3.05
N ILE A 17 14.92 -6.92 -2.81
CA ILE A 17 16.21 -6.20 -2.70
C ILE A 17 16.52 -5.47 -3.99
N SER A 18 16.42 -6.15 -5.14
CA SER A 18 16.73 -5.57 -6.44
C SER A 18 15.82 -4.39 -6.79
N PHE A 19 14.51 -4.54 -6.59
CA PHE A 19 13.53 -3.49 -6.85
C PHE A 19 13.71 -2.29 -5.92
N TYR A 20 14.03 -2.53 -4.65
CA TYR A 20 14.37 -1.46 -3.72
C TYR A 20 15.61 -0.69 -4.19
N GLU A 21 16.72 -1.38 -4.46
CA GLU A 21 18.00 -0.73 -4.77
C GLU A 21 18.04 -0.10 -6.16
N LYS A 22 17.47 -0.76 -7.17
CA LYS A 22 17.63 -0.42 -8.59
C LYS A 22 16.37 0.14 -9.24
N GLY A 23 15.19 -0.08 -8.66
CA GLY A 23 13.90 0.22 -9.27
C GLY A 23 13.39 -0.93 -10.15
N TYR A 24 12.09 -0.90 -10.46
CA TYR A 24 11.44 -1.85 -11.34
C TYR A 24 12.05 -1.86 -12.75
N GLN A 25 12.30 -0.69 -13.32
CA GLN A 25 12.76 -0.54 -14.71
C GLN A 25 14.12 -1.20 -14.93
N LYS A 26 15.05 -1.05 -13.98
CA LYS A 26 16.42 -1.56 -14.07
C LYS A 26 16.59 -3.00 -13.62
N THR A 27 15.59 -3.61 -12.99
CA THR A 27 15.60 -5.03 -12.65
C THR A 27 15.12 -5.86 -13.85
N SER A 28 15.83 -6.95 -14.16
CA SER A 28 15.46 -7.91 -15.21
C SER A 28 15.35 -9.32 -14.66
N PHE A 29 14.54 -10.16 -15.31
CA PHE A 29 14.46 -11.59 -14.97
C PHE A 29 15.79 -12.29 -15.18
N GLU A 30 16.59 -11.85 -16.14
CA GLU A 30 17.90 -12.45 -16.40
C GLU A 30 18.89 -12.16 -15.27
N TYR A 31 18.90 -10.91 -14.77
CA TYR A 31 19.66 -10.56 -13.58
C TYR A 31 19.22 -11.40 -12.37
N LEU A 32 17.91 -11.46 -12.10
CA LEU A 32 17.39 -12.23 -10.97
C LEU A 32 17.67 -13.74 -11.08
N ALA A 33 17.61 -14.30 -12.29
CA ALA A 33 17.89 -15.71 -12.55
C ALA A 33 19.34 -16.05 -12.17
N ASN A 34 20.28 -15.22 -12.65
CA ASN A 34 21.70 -15.38 -12.35
C ASN A 34 21.99 -15.25 -10.84
N GLU A 35 21.40 -14.25 -10.18
CA GLU A 35 21.59 -14.02 -8.73
C GLU A 35 21.04 -15.16 -7.86
N CYS A 36 19.99 -15.86 -8.33
CA CYS A 36 19.36 -16.96 -7.62
C CYS A 36 19.89 -18.35 -8.05
N GLY A 37 20.81 -18.42 -9.01
CA GLY A 37 21.30 -19.71 -9.55
C GLY A 37 20.23 -20.51 -10.29
N VAL A 38 19.23 -19.84 -10.86
CA VAL A 38 18.13 -20.46 -11.62
C VAL A 38 18.12 -19.98 -13.07
N THR A 39 17.23 -20.52 -13.89
CA THR A 39 17.07 -20.10 -15.28
C THR A 39 15.93 -19.09 -15.42
N LYS A 40 15.96 -18.25 -16.46
CA LYS A 40 14.84 -17.35 -16.79
C LYS A 40 13.49 -18.10 -16.96
N PRO A 41 13.42 -19.28 -17.63
CA PRO A 41 12.22 -20.11 -17.63
C PRO A 41 11.71 -20.48 -16.24
N THR A 42 12.59 -20.71 -15.26
CA THR A 42 12.20 -20.98 -13.87
C THR A 42 11.44 -19.78 -13.28
N ILE A 43 11.92 -18.56 -13.48
CA ILE A 43 11.23 -17.35 -12.99
C ILE A 43 9.89 -17.16 -13.72
N SER A 44 9.87 -17.33 -15.04
CA SER A 44 8.64 -17.25 -15.83
C SER A 44 7.61 -18.30 -15.42
N TYR A 45 8.03 -19.49 -14.98
CA TYR A 45 7.13 -20.50 -14.44
C TYR A 45 6.40 -20.01 -13.17
N TYR A 46 7.12 -19.37 -12.24
CA TYR A 46 6.52 -18.89 -10.98
C TYR A 46 5.69 -17.62 -11.14
N PHE A 47 6.19 -16.64 -11.89
CA PHE A 47 5.62 -15.29 -11.89
C PHE A 47 5.02 -14.88 -13.24
N LYS A 48 5.25 -15.64 -14.31
CA LYS A 48 4.83 -15.36 -15.70
C LYS A 48 5.53 -14.16 -16.33
N ASN A 49 5.51 -13.01 -15.66
CA ASN A 49 6.12 -11.76 -16.14
C ASN A 49 6.61 -10.88 -14.98
N LYS A 50 7.39 -9.84 -15.31
CA LYS A 50 8.02 -8.96 -14.32
C LYS A 50 7.03 -8.13 -13.51
N VAL A 51 5.93 -7.70 -14.13
CA VAL A 51 4.86 -6.94 -13.46
C VAL A 51 4.26 -7.76 -12.33
N ASN A 52 3.95 -9.03 -12.57
CA ASN A 52 3.40 -9.93 -11.54
C ASN A 52 4.35 -10.13 -10.36
N LEU A 53 5.65 -10.35 -10.62
CA LEU A 53 6.66 -10.46 -9.56
C LEU A 53 6.72 -9.17 -8.73
N ALA A 54 6.71 -8.02 -9.38
CA ALA A 54 6.73 -6.72 -8.70
C ALA A 54 5.44 -6.45 -7.90
N ASN A 55 4.28 -6.78 -8.46
CA ASN A 55 2.99 -6.68 -7.75
C ASN A 55 2.96 -7.58 -6.51
N GLU A 56 3.56 -8.76 -6.59
CA GLU A 56 3.66 -9.64 -5.43
C GLU A 56 4.61 -9.10 -4.37
N VAL A 57 5.80 -8.61 -4.75
CA VAL A 57 6.71 -7.91 -3.84
C VAL A 57 6.00 -6.73 -3.16
N TYR A 58 5.29 -5.92 -3.94
CA TYR A 58 4.50 -4.79 -3.45
C TYR A 58 3.44 -5.24 -2.43
N SER A 59 2.62 -6.21 -2.82
CA SER A 59 1.52 -6.72 -1.99
C SER A 59 2.06 -7.32 -0.68
N ARG A 60 3.18 -8.03 -0.74
CA ARG A 60 3.81 -8.65 0.43
C ARG A 60 4.30 -7.61 1.43
N TYR A 61 5.07 -6.60 1.00
CA TYR A 61 5.56 -5.60 1.96
C TYR A 61 4.42 -4.76 2.54
N ILE A 62 3.40 -4.42 1.73
CA ILE A 62 2.21 -3.70 2.22
C ILE A 62 1.50 -4.54 3.27
N SER A 63 1.29 -5.83 3.01
CA SER A 63 0.66 -6.73 3.97
C SER A 63 1.48 -6.87 5.26
N THR A 64 2.81 -6.95 5.16
CA THR A 64 3.70 -7.02 6.32
C THR A 64 3.61 -5.76 7.16
N ILE A 65 3.66 -4.57 6.55
CA ILE A 65 3.53 -3.28 7.25
C ILE A 65 2.17 -3.20 7.95
N ARG A 66 1.08 -3.51 7.23
CA ARG A 66 -0.27 -3.47 7.80
C ARG A 66 -0.41 -4.39 9.01
N LYS A 67 0.07 -5.63 8.89
CA LYS A 67 0.05 -6.61 9.97
C LYS A 67 0.83 -6.10 11.18
N LEU A 68 2.06 -5.62 10.99
CA LEU A 68 2.89 -5.08 12.06
C LEU A 68 2.20 -3.91 12.79
N ILE A 69 1.65 -2.96 12.04
CA ILE A 69 0.95 -1.81 12.62
C ILE A 69 -0.27 -2.28 13.41
N SER A 70 -1.11 -3.15 12.83
CA SER A 70 -2.29 -3.69 13.49
C SER A 70 -1.94 -4.46 14.77
N GLU A 71 -0.89 -5.28 14.75
CA GLU A 71 -0.42 -6.02 15.93
C GLU A 71 0.07 -5.08 17.04
N ARG A 72 0.88 -4.07 16.69
CA ARG A 72 1.38 -3.10 17.67
C ARG A 72 0.25 -2.27 18.28
N ILE A 73 -0.71 -1.83 17.48
CA ILE A 73 -1.91 -1.13 17.97
C ILE A 73 -2.71 -2.04 18.90
N MET A 74 -2.98 -3.28 18.49
CA MET A 74 -3.76 -4.24 19.29
C MET A 74 -3.10 -4.51 20.65
N ILE A 75 -1.78 -4.66 20.69
CA ILE A 75 -1.05 -4.91 21.94
C ILE A 75 -1.11 -3.71 22.90
N THR A 76 -1.04 -2.48 22.37
CA THR A 76 -0.95 -1.27 23.20
C THR A 76 -2.32 -0.67 23.55
N TYR A 77 -3.27 -0.68 22.62
CA TYR A 77 -4.58 -0.02 22.76
C TYR A 77 -5.77 -0.99 22.71
N GLY A 78 -5.54 -2.28 22.50
CA GLY A 78 -6.61 -3.24 22.25
C GLY A 78 -7.31 -3.00 20.92
N THR A 79 -8.58 -3.43 20.83
CA THR A 79 -9.36 -3.24 19.61
C THR A 79 -9.67 -1.76 19.40
N GLN A 80 -9.23 -1.23 18.26
CA GLN A 80 -9.46 0.14 17.85
C GLN A 80 -10.43 0.18 16.68
N ASP A 81 -10.99 1.37 16.42
CA ASP A 81 -11.81 1.57 15.23
C ASP A 81 -11.01 1.26 13.96
N PHE A 82 -11.68 0.57 13.03
CA PHE A 82 -11.07 0.10 11.79
C PHE A 82 -10.54 1.25 10.92
N LEU A 83 -11.24 2.39 10.88
CA LEU A 83 -10.83 3.55 10.08
C LEU A 83 -9.64 4.25 10.72
N THR A 84 -9.57 4.32 12.05
CA THR A 84 -8.39 4.80 12.78
C THR A 84 -7.16 3.96 12.46
N VAL A 85 -7.26 2.62 12.55
CA VAL A 85 -6.14 1.72 12.20
C VAL A 85 -5.72 1.92 10.74
N SER A 86 -6.69 2.10 9.84
CA SER A 86 -6.43 2.34 8.42
C SER A 86 -5.72 3.68 8.17
N ALA A 87 -6.13 4.74 8.87
CA ALA A 87 -5.50 6.05 8.79
C ALA A 87 -4.03 5.98 9.24
N VAL A 88 -3.73 5.25 10.32
CA VAL A 88 -2.34 4.99 10.76
C VAL A 88 -1.55 4.26 9.67
N GLN A 89 -2.10 3.18 9.11
CA GLN A 89 -1.42 2.41 8.06
C GLN A 89 -1.14 3.26 6.80
N ILE A 90 -2.09 4.08 6.36
CA ILE A 90 -1.92 4.96 5.19
C ILE A 90 -0.87 6.04 5.49
N ARG A 91 -0.95 6.68 6.66
CA ARG A 91 0.00 7.71 7.07
C ARG A 91 1.43 7.17 7.13
N MET A 92 1.61 6.00 7.74
CA MET A 92 2.91 5.34 7.82
C MET A 92 3.47 4.93 6.45
N LEU A 93 2.61 4.50 5.53
CA LEU A 93 3.02 4.17 4.17
C LEU A 93 3.46 5.42 3.39
N LEU A 94 2.72 6.51 3.49
CA LEU A 94 3.05 7.77 2.85
C LEU A 94 4.32 8.39 3.44
N GLU A 95 4.53 8.25 4.74
CA GLU A 95 5.76 8.66 5.42
C GLU A 95 6.98 7.89 4.91
N MET A 96 6.82 6.58 4.68
CA MET A 96 7.87 5.79 4.03
C MET A 96 8.21 6.33 2.64
N TYR A 97 7.22 6.69 1.82
CA TYR A 97 7.49 7.28 0.51
C TYR A 97 8.12 8.67 0.59
N HIS A 98 7.79 9.44 1.63
CA HIS A 98 8.38 10.76 1.86
C HIS A 98 9.84 10.71 2.29
N GLN A 99 10.20 9.76 3.15
CA GLN A 99 11.56 9.64 3.69
C GLN A 99 12.47 8.76 2.84
N ASP A 100 11.91 7.83 2.06
CA ASP A 100 12.65 6.82 1.30
C ASP A 100 12.36 6.91 -0.21
N LYS A 101 13.25 7.62 -0.91
CA LYS A 101 13.20 7.79 -2.37
C LYS A 101 13.23 6.47 -3.14
N ASN A 102 13.86 5.42 -2.60
CA ASN A 102 13.94 4.13 -3.27
C ASN A 102 12.57 3.43 -3.18
N ALA A 103 11.93 3.51 -2.01
CA ALA A 103 10.58 3.00 -1.82
C ALA A 103 9.56 3.71 -2.75
N TYR A 104 9.62 5.05 -2.81
CA TYR A 104 8.76 5.82 -3.71
C TYR A 104 9.04 5.51 -5.18
N ARG A 105 10.31 5.46 -5.60
CA ARG A 105 10.68 5.12 -6.99
C ARG A 105 10.09 3.77 -7.41
N PHE A 106 10.22 2.74 -6.57
CA PHE A 106 9.65 1.43 -6.90
C PHE A 106 8.13 1.49 -7.06
N TYR A 107 7.43 2.16 -6.14
CA TYR A 107 5.99 2.38 -6.22
C TYR A 107 5.60 3.09 -7.52
N HIS A 108 6.25 4.22 -7.82
CA HIS A 108 5.97 5.05 -9.00
C HIS A 108 6.18 4.29 -10.31
N GLU A 109 7.33 3.62 -10.46
CA GLU A 109 7.61 2.82 -11.66
C GLU A 109 6.62 1.66 -11.83
N LEU A 110 6.18 1.03 -10.74
CA LEU A 110 5.21 -0.05 -10.78
C LEU A 110 3.82 0.43 -11.22
N ILE A 111 3.35 1.57 -10.70
CA ILE A 111 2.07 2.18 -11.09
C ILE A 111 2.06 2.51 -12.59
N ASN A 112 3.18 2.99 -13.13
CA ASN A 112 3.36 3.29 -14.55
C ASN A 112 3.34 2.05 -15.46
N CYS A 113 3.50 0.84 -14.90
CA CYS A 113 3.42 -0.41 -15.67
C CYS A 113 1.99 -0.95 -15.83
N GLY A 114 1.02 -0.31 -15.20
CA GLY A 114 -0.40 -0.65 -15.30
C GLY A 114 -1.07 -0.57 -13.94
N PHE A 115 -1.72 0.56 -13.66
CA PHE A 115 -2.52 0.78 -12.46
C PHE A 115 -3.61 -0.29 -12.23
N THR A 116 -4.14 -0.86 -13.31
CA THR A 116 -5.14 -1.94 -13.29
C THR A 116 -4.56 -3.32 -12.96
N SER A 117 -3.22 -3.47 -12.95
CA SER A 117 -2.56 -4.74 -12.65
C SER A 117 -2.64 -5.13 -11.16
N PHE A 118 -2.97 -4.18 -10.29
CA PHE A 118 -3.25 -4.45 -8.88
C PHE A 118 -4.67 -4.99 -8.69
N SER A 119 -4.79 -6.10 -7.97
CA SER A 119 -6.08 -6.65 -7.57
C SER A 119 -6.90 -5.60 -6.84
N VAL A 120 -8.16 -5.46 -7.25
CA VAL A 120 -9.15 -4.54 -6.64
C VAL A 120 -9.68 -5.13 -5.35
N GLU A 121 -9.70 -6.46 -5.24
CA GLU A 121 -10.34 -7.22 -4.16
C GLU A 121 -9.98 -6.74 -2.75
N PRO A 122 -8.71 -6.44 -2.41
CA PRO A 122 -8.40 -5.94 -1.06
C PRO A 122 -9.07 -4.60 -0.76
N SER A 123 -9.11 -3.67 -1.72
CA SER A 123 -9.78 -2.38 -1.57
C SER A 123 -11.30 -2.52 -1.59
N LEU A 124 -11.83 -3.45 -2.38
CA LEU A 124 -13.27 -3.71 -2.45
C LEU A 124 -13.78 -4.30 -1.13
N ASN A 125 -13.10 -5.30 -0.59
CA ASN A 125 -13.44 -5.91 0.70
C ASN A 125 -13.32 -4.90 1.84
N TYR A 126 -12.30 -4.04 1.77
CA TYR A 126 -12.14 -2.91 2.68
C TYR A 126 -13.36 -1.98 2.66
N ASN A 127 -13.77 -1.50 1.48
CA ASN A 127 -14.90 -0.58 1.37
C ASN A 127 -16.25 -1.22 1.70
N ARG A 128 -16.42 -2.53 1.41
CA ARG A 128 -17.60 -3.30 1.84
C ARG A 128 -17.71 -3.37 3.36
N LEU A 129 -16.60 -3.59 4.07
CA LEU A 129 -16.59 -3.62 5.53
C LEU A 129 -16.98 -2.25 6.11
N ILE A 130 -16.48 -1.15 5.53
CA ILE A 130 -16.86 0.20 5.96
C ILE A 130 -18.36 0.41 5.74
N HIS A 131 -18.87 0.09 4.56
CA HIS A 131 -20.30 0.21 4.29
C HIS A 131 -21.15 -0.58 5.31
N GLN A 132 -20.77 -1.82 5.63
CA GLN A 132 -21.45 -2.63 6.63
C GLN A 132 -21.42 -2.03 8.05
N GLN A 133 -20.29 -1.45 8.45
CA GLN A 133 -20.10 -0.92 9.81
C GLN A 133 -20.72 0.47 10.00
N TYR A 134 -20.70 1.28 8.95
CA TYR A 134 -21.06 2.71 9.01
C TYR A 134 -22.40 3.03 8.34
N HIS A 135 -23.08 2.03 7.76
CA HIS A 135 -24.36 2.17 7.07
C HIS A 135 -24.33 3.34 6.08
N LEU A 136 -23.28 3.35 5.23
CA LEU A 136 -23.13 4.39 4.22
C LEU A 136 -24.35 4.41 3.32
N ASP A 137 -24.82 5.62 3.01
CA ASP A 137 -25.90 5.87 2.06
C ASP A 137 -25.43 5.48 0.66
N ILE A 138 -25.69 4.23 0.27
CA ILE A 138 -25.36 3.67 -1.04
C ILE A 138 -26.63 3.16 -1.71
N ASP A 139 -26.68 3.29 -3.03
CA ASP A 139 -27.71 2.75 -3.88
C ASP A 139 -27.55 1.24 -4.01
N GLU A 140 -28.41 0.50 -3.31
CA GLU A 140 -28.45 -0.97 -3.34
C GLU A 140 -28.88 -1.54 -4.72
N ASN A 141 -29.39 -0.71 -5.64
CA ASN A 141 -29.79 -1.16 -6.98
C ASN A 141 -28.61 -1.30 -7.96
N ILE A 142 -27.42 -0.82 -7.57
CA ILE A 142 -26.18 -0.93 -8.34
C ILE A 142 -25.03 -1.36 -7.44
N ASP A 143 -23.91 -1.87 -7.99
CA ASP A 143 -22.70 -2.15 -7.19
C ASP A 143 -21.94 -0.83 -6.92
N GLU A 144 -22.57 0.10 -6.19
CA GLU A 144 -22.00 1.41 -5.91
C GLU A 144 -20.71 1.30 -5.09
N VAL A 145 -20.59 0.31 -4.20
CA VAL A 145 -19.35 0.06 -3.45
C VAL A 145 -18.19 -0.24 -4.39
N GLN A 146 -18.42 -1.00 -5.46
CA GLN A 146 -17.40 -1.24 -6.48
C GLN A 146 -17.05 0.07 -7.22
N LEU A 147 -18.04 0.87 -7.63
CA LEU A 147 -17.79 2.17 -8.28
C LEU A 147 -16.97 3.10 -7.40
N LEU A 148 -17.37 3.27 -6.13
CA LEU A 148 -16.65 4.06 -5.13
C LEU A 148 -15.23 3.50 -4.92
N THR A 149 -15.05 2.18 -4.91
CA THR A 149 -13.72 1.58 -4.78
C THR A 149 -12.79 1.99 -5.91
N TYR A 150 -13.25 1.98 -7.16
CA TYR A 150 -12.44 2.44 -8.30
C TYR A 150 -12.17 3.94 -8.24
N ALA A 151 -13.17 4.76 -7.88
CA ALA A 151 -13.02 6.20 -7.72
C ALA A 151 -11.97 6.54 -6.64
N ILE A 152 -12.10 5.91 -5.46
CA ILE A 152 -11.16 6.05 -4.34
C ILE A 152 -9.76 5.68 -4.77
N ARG A 153 -9.57 4.52 -5.42
CA ARG A 153 -8.25 4.06 -5.87
C ARG A 153 -7.62 5.05 -6.85
N GLY A 154 -8.37 5.51 -7.84
CA GLY A 154 -7.89 6.48 -8.83
C GLY A 154 -7.45 7.79 -8.19
N ALA A 155 -8.32 8.40 -7.38
CA ALA A 155 -8.02 9.64 -6.66
C ALA A 155 -6.82 9.48 -5.71
N ALA A 156 -6.81 8.41 -4.93
CA ALA A 156 -5.76 8.07 -3.98
C ALA A 156 -4.38 7.99 -4.61
N THR A 157 -4.26 7.28 -5.74
CA THR A 157 -2.98 7.10 -6.43
C THR A 157 -2.56 8.34 -7.20
N SER A 158 -3.49 8.97 -7.92
CA SER A 158 -3.19 10.18 -8.69
C SER A 158 -2.68 11.31 -7.79
N LEU A 159 -3.27 11.51 -6.62
CA LEU A 159 -2.81 12.51 -5.65
C LEU A 159 -1.38 12.23 -5.15
N VAL A 160 -1.06 10.97 -4.85
CA VAL A 160 0.28 10.58 -4.39
C VAL A 160 1.33 10.87 -5.46
N VAL A 161 1.07 10.42 -6.69
CA VAL A 161 1.99 10.67 -7.81
C VAL A 161 2.13 12.17 -8.08
N ALA A 162 1.02 12.91 -8.15
CA ALA A 162 1.05 14.35 -8.39
C ALA A 162 1.85 15.12 -7.32
N PHE A 163 1.70 14.76 -6.05
CA PHE A 163 2.44 15.41 -4.96
C PHE A 163 3.95 15.14 -5.07
N PHE A 164 4.34 13.87 -5.12
CA PHE A 164 5.75 13.50 -5.09
C PHE A 164 6.50 13.81 -6.40
N ASP A 165 5.79 13.96 -7.52
CA ASP A 165 6.35 14.44 -8.78
C ASP A 165 6.45 15.99 -8.82
N GLY A 166 6.01 16.69 -7.78
CA GLY A 166 6.10 18.15 -7.67
C GLY A 166 5.03 18.92 -8.45
N ASN A 167 3.94 18.26 -8.83
CA ASN A 167 2.84 18.87 -9.59
C ASN A 167 1.80 19.59 -8.71
N LEU A 168 1.95 19.53 -7.39
CA LEU A 168 1.05 20.19 -6.42
C LEU A 168 1.78 21.30 -5.66
N ASN A 169 1.12 22.43 -5.50
CA ASN A 169 1.62 23.56 -4.70
C ASN A 169 1.06 23.52 -3.28
N CYS A 170 1.56 22.59 -2.46
CA CYS A 170 1.21 22.48 -1.04
C CYS A 170 2.35 21.86 -0.23
N THR A 171 2.32 22.01 1.09
CA THR A 171 3.25 21.31 1.98
C THR A 171 2.91 19.83 2.10
N TYR A 172 3.87 19.01 2.52
CA TYR A 172 3.62 17.59 2.78
C TYR A 172 2.53 17.36 3.83
N GLU A 173 2.47 18.20 4.86
CA GLU A 173 1.45 18.13 5.91
C GLU A 173 0.04 18.42 5.37
N GLN A 174 -0.09 19.45 4.50
CA GLN A 174 -1.34 19.76 3.81
C GLN A 174 -1.76 18.62 2.87
N PHE A 175 -0.82 18.08 2.09
CA PHE A 175 -1.05 16.93 1.22
C PHE A 175 -1.50 15.72 2.02
N MET A 176 -0.81 15.37 3.11
CA MET A 176 -1.12 14.23 3.97
C MET A 176 -2.55 14.33 4.51
N LYS A 177 -2.90 15.49 5.09
CA LYS A 177 -4.25 15.73 5.62
C LYS A 177 -5.31 15.59 4.52
N TYR A 178 -5.09 16.18 3.34
CA TYR A 178 -6.03 16.04 2.23
C TYR A 178 -6.14 14.58 1.74
N ARG A 179 -5.00 13.90 1.64
CA ARG A 179 -4.91 12.52 1.16
C ARG A 179 -5.59 11.52 2.10
N LEU A 180 -5.55 11.75 3.41
CA LEU A 180 -6.25 10.93 4.39
C LEU A 180 -7.76 11.19 4.39
N THR A 181 -8.19 12.45 4.22
CA THR A 181 -9.60 12.82 4.29
C THR A 181 -10.41 12.50 3.03
N ILE A 182 -9.81 12.57 1.83
CA ILE A 182 -10.55 12.41 0.57
C ILE A 182 -11.30 11.08 0.47
N VAL A 183 -10.71 9.99 0.99
CA VAL A 183 -11.34 8.67 0.95
C VAL A 183 -12.61 8.65 1.81
N PHE A 184 -12.52 9.17 3.04
CA PHE A 184 -13.67 9.23 3.94
C PHE A 184 -14.76 10.19 3.44
N LYS A 185 -14.37 11.29 2.78
CA LYS A 185 -15.31 12.22 2.13
C LYS A 185 -16.04 11.59 0.95
N ILE A 186 -15.34 10.84 0.09
CA ILE A 186 -15.98 10.09 -1.01
C ILE A 186 -16.98 9.06 -0.46
N MET A 187 -16.70 8.52 0.72
CA MET A 187 -17.60 7.60 1.42
C MET A 187 -18.68 8.30 2.25
N ASN A 188 -18.83 9.63 2.15
CA ASN A 188 -19.83 10.43 2.88
C ASN A 188 -19.76 10.30 4.41
N LEU A 189 -18.57 10.12 4.99
CA LEU A 189 -18.44 10.16 6.45
C LEU A 189 -18.64 11.58 7.01
N PRO A 190 -19.30 11.74 8.18
CA PRO A 190 -19.43 13.03 8.85
C PRO A 190 -18.07 13.65 9.15
N GLU A 191 -17.92 14.96 8.97
CA GLU A 191 -16.65 15.67 9.20
C GLU A 191 -16.13 15.48 10.63
N THR A 192 -17.02 15.51 11.63
CA THR A 192 -16.67 15.27 13.03
C THR A 192 -16.06 13.89 13.27
N LYS A 193 -16.51 12.87 12.53
CA LYS A 193 -15.96 11.52 12.61
C LYS A 193 -14.59 11.44 11.94
N ILE A 194 -14.43 12.12 10.81
CA ILE A 194 -13.15 12.22 10.09
C ILE A 194 -12.10 12.88 11.00
N GLU A 195 -12.45 13.98 11.65
CA GLU A 195 -11.56 14.67 12.60
C GLU A 195 -11.14 13.76 13.75
N GLN A 196 -12.09 13.06 14.38
CA GLN A 196 -11.81 12.08 15.43
C GLN A 196 -10.84 10.98 14.97
N ILE A 197 -11.06 10.41 13.78
CA ILE A 197 -10.19 9.38 13.20
C ILE A 197 -8.75 9.88 13.04
N LEU A 198 -8.59 11.12 12.59
CA LEU A 198 -7.26 11.72 12.41
C LEU A 198 -6.57 11.99 13.74
N GLU A 199 -7.29 12.54 14.73
CA GLU A 199 -6.76 12.79 16.07
C GLU A 199 -6.31 11.49 16.76
N ASP A 200 -7.14 10.45 16.70
CA ASP A 200 -6.82 9.14 17.27
C ASP A 200 -5.60 8.51 16.56
N ALA A 201 -5.54 8.60 15.23
CA ALA A 201 -4.41 8.09 14.46
C ALA A 201 -3.11 8.83 14.78
N ASP A 202 -3.17 10.15 14.94
CA ASP A 202 -2.03 11.00 15.29
C ASP A 202 -1.47 10.64 16.66
N LYS A 203 -2.35 10.45 17.65
CA LYS A 203 -1.96 9.99 18.98
C LYS A 203 -1.27 8.63 18.94
N ILE A 204 -1.86 7.65 18.24
CA ILE A 204 -1.28 6.31 18.11
C ILE A 204 0.11 6.36 17.47
N ILE A 205 0.29 7.17 16.42
CA ILE A 205 1.59 7.28 15.73
C ILE A 205 2.65 7.89 16.65
N GLN A 206 2.29 8.93 17.40
CA GLN A 206 3.20 9.57 18.36
C GLN A 206 3.64 8.60 19.46
N ASP A 207 2.68 7.88 20.05
CA ASP A 207 2.94 6.97 21.16
C ASP A 207 3.71 5.71 20.73
N LEU A 208 3.39 5.14 19.55
CA LEU A 208 4.07 3.95 19.05
C LEU A 208 5.43 4.25 18.41
N ASN A 209 5.74 5.50 18.06
CA ASN A 209 7.07 5.92 17.57
C ASN A 209 7.64 4.98 16.49
N PHE A 210 6.84 4.72 15.46
CA PHE A 210 7.25 3.88 14.33
C PHE A 210 8.47 4.47 13.61
N LYS A 211 9.35 3.59 13.14
CA LYS A 211 10.56 3.99 12.38
C LYS A 211 10.57 3.40 11.00
N ILE A 212 10.80 4.25 10.00
CA ILE A 212 11.01 3.82 8.62
C ILE A 212 12.44 3.30 8.48
N LYS A 213 12.57 2.16 7.81
CA LYS A 213 13.84 1.52 7.49
C LYS A 213 13.89 1.15 6.01
N PRO A 214 15.10 1.03 5.44
CA PRO A 214 15.30 0.52 4.10
C PRO A 214 14.59 -0.81 3.82
N TYR A 215 14.43 -1.14 2.54
CA TYR A 215 13.83 -2.39 2.07
C TYR A 215 12.36 -2.55 2.47
N PHE A 216 11.60 -1.44 2.40
CA PHE A 216 10.15 -1.38 2.65
C PHE A 216 9.76 -1.81 4.07
N GLN A 217 10.49 -1.32 5.07
CA GLN A 217 10.31 -1.73 6.46
C GLN A 217 9.81 -0.58 7.33
N ILE A 218 8.88 -0.91 8.22
CA ILE A 218 8.45 -0.07 9.33
C ILE A 218 8.60 -0.92 10.59
N VAL A 219 9.25 -0.38 11.62
CA VAL A 219 9.50 -1.08 12.89
C VAL A 219 9.00 -0.29 14.09
#